data_AF-A0A6M6DZP7-F1
#
_entry.id   AF-A0A6M6DZP7-F1
#
_cell.length_a   1.000
_cell.length_b   1.000
_cell.length_c   1.000
_cell.angle_alpha   90.00
_cell.angle_beta   90.00
_cell.angle_gamma   90.00
#
_symmetry.space_group_name_H-M   'P 1'
#
loop_
_entity.id
_entity.type
_entity.pdbx_description
1 polymer ?
#
loop_
_entity_poly.entity_id
_entity_poly.type
_entity_poly.pdbx_seq_one_letter_code
_entity_poly.pdbx_strand_id
1 'polypeptide(L)'
;MDYFRQEELRQYAYEDAKDGSYDHMPSDYEEQKFYESIYMEAEDDLKRDDGELDSLLAYGIIIAVVGIAFIIFLIFAQGALVGYSINYTPLIIIGFVLTGAIMYVSGGSNKFLNFLFYLGCFALATRFFATIVGYYEGVPYLNYIYAETTHLGGLIKYSIFYFIYIVLVPYGLMKLVTMMVREFKTPKQQEKKLNI
;
A
#
# COMPACT_ATOMS: atom_id res chain seq x y z
N MET A 1 -43.53 -33.41 -25.23
CA MET A 1 -43.76 -32.34 -24.24
C MET A 1 -43.94 -31.04 -25.01
N ASP A 2 -44.99 -30.27 -24.72
CA ASP A 2 -45.21 -28.97 -25.39
C ASP A 2 -44.22 -27.94 -24.87
N TYR A 3 -43.79 -27.03 -25.76
CA TYR A 3 -42.80 -25.99 -25.46
C TYR A 3 -43.20 -25.15 -24.23
N PHE A 4 -44.49 -24.76 -24.14
CA PHE A 4 -45.01 -24.01 -22.99
C PHE A 4 -44.90 -24.77 -21.66
N ARG A 5 -45.08 -26.09 -21.69
CA ARG A 5 -44.99 -26.94 -20.49
C ARG A 5 -43.53 -27.09 -20.02
N GLN A 6 -42.60 -27.17 -20.96
CA GLN A 6 -41.16 -27.18 -20.63
C GLN A 6 -40.71 -25.87 -19.99
N GLU A 7 -41.19 -24.74 -20.50
CA GLU A 7 -40.82 -23.43 -19.96
C GLU A 7 -41.41 -23.19 -18.56
N GLU A 8 -42.64 -23.69 -18.32
CA GLU A 8 -43.27 -23.68 -17.00
C GLU A 8 -42.49 -24.55 -15.99
N LEU A 9 -42.16 -25.79 -16.35
CA LEU A 9 -41.36 -26.69 -15.50
C LEU A 9 -39.97 -26.12 -15.22
N ARG A 10 -39.38 -25.40 -16.18
CA ARG A 10 -38.09 -24.73 -16.00
C ARG A 10 -38.18 -23.63 -14.95
N GLN A 11 -39.21 -22.78 -15.02
CA GLN A 11 -39.43 -21.71 -14.04
C GLN A 11 -39.62 -22.28 -12.62
N TYR A 12 -40.47 -23.29 -12.48
CA TYR A 12 -40.69 -23.94 -11.18
C TYR A 12 -39.41 -24.58 -10.63
N ALA A 13 -38.61 -25.25 -11.47
CA ALA A 13 -37.35 -25.84 -11.03
C ALA A 13 -36.35 -24.78 -10.51
N TYR A 14 -36.29 -23.60 -11.12
CA TYR A 14 -35.46 -22.48 -10.63
C TYR A 14 -36.00 -21.87 -9.33
N GLU A 15 -37.32 -21.72 -9.19
CA GLU A 15 -37.94 -21.21 -7.96
C GLU A 15 -37.73 -22.18 -6.79
N ASP A 16 -38.01 -23.46 -6.99
CA ASP A 16 -37.81 -24.52 -6.01
C ASP A 16 -36.32 -24.67 -5.63
N ALA A 17 -35.39 -24.58 -6.59
CA ALA A 17 -33.95 -24.65 -6.31
C ALA A 17 -33.44 -23.47 -5.46
N LYS A 18 -34.08 -22.30 -5.58
CA LYS A 18 -33.76 -21.11 -4.78
C LYS A 18 -34.22 -21.24 -3.33
N ASP A 19 -35.40 -21.83 -3.13
CA ASP A 19 -35.99 -22.02 -1.80
C ASP A 19 -35.64 -23.38 -1.16
N GLY A 20 -34.99 -24.27 -1.92
CA GLY A 20 -34.58 -25.62 -1.49
C GLY A 20 -35.76 -26.59 -1.33
N SER A 21 -36.85 -26.40 -2.07
CA SER A 21 -38.05 -27.23 -2.02
C SER A 21 -38.25 -28.08 -3.29
N TYR A 22 -39.30 -28.89 -3.33
CA TYR A 22 -39.70 -29.70 -4.50
C TYR A 22 -41.23 -29.62 -4.68
N ASP A 23 -41.81 -28.47 -4.36
CA ASP A 23 -43.26 -28.29 -4.24
C ASP A 23 -43.98 -28.44 -5.58
N HIS A 24 -43.28 -28.23 -6.70
CA HIS A 24 -43.84 -28.27 -8.05
C HIS A 24 -43.46 -29.54 -8.84
N MET A 25 -42.92 -30.56 -8.17
CA MET A 25 -42.42 -31.76 -8.82
C MET A 25 -43.55 -32.52 -9.56
N PRO A 26 -43.44 -32.71 -10.89
CA PRO A 26 -44.47 -33.38 -11.66
C PRO A 26 -44.49 -34.89 -11.39
N SER A 27 -45.66 -35.51 -11.53
CA SER A 27 -45.85 -36.95 -11.30
C SER A 27 -45.53 -37.82 -12.52
N ASP A 28 -45.48 -37.22 -13.71
CA ASP A 28 -45.07 -37.92 -14.94
C ASP A 28 -43.55 -38.13 -14.94
N TYR A 29 -43.12 -39.34 -15.25
CA TYR A 29 -41.71 -39.74 -15.16
C TYR A 29 -40.78 -38.96 -16.11
N GLU A 30 -41.25 -38.61 -17.31
CA GLU A 30 -40.46 -37.85 -18.27
C GLU A 30 -40.40 -36.36 -17.90
N GLU A 31 -41.51 -35.79 -17.41
CA GLU A 31 -41.52 -34.43 -16.84
C GLU A 31 -40.64 -34.34 -15.59
N GLN A 32 -40.67 -35.35 -14.73
CA GLN A 32 -39.88 -35.42 -13.49
C GLN A 32 -38.39 -35.41 -13.79
N LYS A 33 -37.92 -36.25 -14.73
CA LYS A 33 -36.51 -36.25 -15.15
C LYS A 33 -36.05 -34.91 -15.70
N PHE A 34 -36.90 -34.28 -16.52
CA PHE A 34 -36.62 -32.98 -17.08
C PHE A 34 -36.52 -31.92 -15.98
N TYR A 35 -37.49 -31.88 -15.07
CA TYR A 35 -37.51 -31.01 -13.91
C TYR A 35 -36.25 -31.15 -13.05
N GLU A 36 -35.91 -32.39 -12.67
CA GLU A 36 -34.77 -32.70 -11.81
C GLU A 36 -33.44 -32.25 -12.46
N SER A 37 -33.31 -32.38 -13.78
CA SER A 37 -32.11 -31.92 -14.48
C SER A 37 -31.92 -30.39 -14.42
N ILE A 38 -33.02 -29.63 -14.53
CA ILE A 38 -32.98 -28.17 -14.43
C ILE A 38 -32.76 -27.75 -12.97
N TYR A 39 -33.41 -28.42 -12.02
CA TYR A 39 -33.26 -28.16 -10.61
C TYR A 39 -31.80 -28.32 -10.17
N MET A 40 -31.14 -29.42 -10.56
CA MET A 40 -29.73 -29.64 -10.24
C MET A 40 -28.82 -28.56 -10.86
N GLU A 41 -29.07 -28.16 -12.11
CA GLU A 41 -28.32 -27.09 -12.77
C GLU A 41 -28.48 -25.74 -12.04
N ALA A 42 -29.72 -25.39 -11.68
CA ALA A 42 -30.04 -24.17 -10.95
C ALA A 42 -29.42 -24.15 -9.54
N GLU A 43 -29.50 -25.28 -8.81
CA GLU A 43 -28.94 -25.42 -7.47
C GLU A 43 -27.40 -25.29 -7.48
N ASP A 44 -26.72 -25.89 -8.47
CA ASP A 44 -25.27 -25.78 -8.64
C ASP A 44 -24.84 -24.34 -8.98
N ASP A 45 -25.58 -23.65 -9.86
CA ASP A 45 -25.33 -22.24 -10.19
C ASP A 45 -25.49 -21.32 -8.98
N LEU A 46 -26.55 -21.51 -8.18
CA LEU A 46 -26.80 -20.74 -6.96
C LEU A 46 -25.70 -20.98 -5.91
N LYS A 47 -25.32 -22.24 -5.67
CA LYS A 47 -24.22 -22.57 -4.75
C LYS A 47 -22.89 -21.97 -5.19
N ARG A 48 -22.65 -21.88 -6.51
CA ARG A 48 -21.43 -21.26 -7.05
C ARG A 48 -21.42 -19.75 -6.84
N ASP A 49 -22.54 -19.08 -7.05
CA ASP A 49 -22.67 -17.62 -6.88
C ASP A 49 -22.57 -17.22 -5.40
N ASP A 50 -23.23 -17.95 -4.50
CA ASP A 50 -23.14 -17.74 -3.04
C ASP A 50 -21.69 -17.96 -2.55
N GLY A 51 -21.04 -19.04 -3.01
CA GLY A 51 -19.65 -19.33 -2.67
C GLY A 51 -18.66 -18.27 -3.20
N GLU A 52 -18.92 -17.71 -4.38
CA GLU A 52 -18.11 -16.64 -4.96
C GLU A 52 -18.27 -15.34 -4.16
N LEU A 53 -19.49 -14.95 -3.82
CA LEU A 53 -19.77 -13.75 -3.01
C LEU A 53 -19.14 -13.83 -1.62
N ASP A 54 -19.28 -14.97 -0.93
CA ASP A 54 -18.67 -15.19 0.38
C ASP A 54 -17.14 -15.14 0.31
N SER A 55 -16.55 -15.67 -0.76
CA SER A 55 -15.10 -15.62 -0.97
C SER A 55 -14.60 -14.19 -1.22
N LEU A 56 -15.35 -13.38 -1.97
CA LEU A 56 -15.03 -11.98 -2.24
C LEU A 56 -15.15 -11.13 -0.96
N LEU A 57 -16.19 -11.37 -0.16
CA LEU A 57 -16.37 -10.70 1.14
C LEU A 57 -15.24 -11.08 2.10
N ALA A 58 -14.89 -12.36 2.21
CA ALA A 58 -13.78 -12.83 3.05
C ALA A 58 -12.45 -12.19 2.62
N TYR A 59 -12.17 -12.14 1.32
CA TYR A 59 -10.98 -11.48 0.78
C TYR A 59 -10.96 -9.98 1.10
N GLY A 60 -12.10 -9.30 0.95
CA GLY A 60 -12.25 -7.88 1.30
C GLY A 60 -11.98 -7.61 2.77
N ILE A 61 -12.50 -8.45 3.67
CA ILE A 61 -12.27 -8.35 5.12
C ILE A 61 -10.79 -8.57 5.44
N ILE A 62 -10.14 -9.57 4.85
CA ILE A 62 -8.71 -9.83 5.06
C ILE A 62 -7.88 -8.61 4.63
N ILE A 63 -8.14 -8.05 3.45
CA ILE A 63 -7.45 -6.84 2.99
C ILE A 63 -7.66 -5.68 3.96
N ALA A 64 -8.90 -5.46 4.43
CA ALA A 64 -9.19 -4.38 5.37
C ALA A 64 -8.43 -4.56 6.69
N VAL A 65 -8.41 -5.77 7.25
CA VAL A 65 -7.68 -6.09 8.49
C VAL A 65 -6.18 -5.88 8.31
N VAL A 66 -5.60 -6.37 7.21
CA VAL A 66 -4.18 -6.18 6.89
C VAL A 66 -3.86 -4.69 6.71
N GLY A 67 -4.74 -3.94 6.05
CA GLY A 67 -4.59 -2.50 5.86
C GLY A 67 -4.59 -1.73 7.19
N ILE A 68 -5.54 -2.04 8.08
CA ILE A 68 -5.60 -1.43 9.42
C ILE A 68 -4.37 -1.79 10.24
N ALA A 69 -3.97 -3.08 10.25
CA ALA A 69 -2.76 -3.53 10.95
C ALA A 69 -1.51 -2.83 10.41
N PHE A 70 -1.41 -2.62 9.10
CA PHE A 70 -0.32 -1.90 8.48
C PHE A 70 -0.30 -0.41 8.88
N ILE A 71 -1.46 0.26 8.91
CA ILE A 71 -1.56 1.65 9.39
C ILE A 71 -1.13 1.75 10.86
N ILE A 72 -1.59 0.84 11.72
CA ILE A 72 -1.18 0.78 13.13
C ILE A 72 0.34 0.59 13.22
N PHE A 73 0.89 -0.38 12.48
CA PHE A 73 2.33 -0.62 12.44
C PHE A 73 3.08 0.65 12.04
N LEU A 74 2.65 1.35 11.01
CA LEU A 74 3.24 2.61 10.55
C LEU A 74 3.24 3.70 11.64
N ILE A 75 2.11 3.85 12.34
CA ILE A 75 1.92 4.81 13.43
C ILE A 75 2.89 4.55 14.60
N PHE A 76 3.15 3.29 14.95
CA PHE A 76 4.08 2.94 16.04
C PHE A 76 5.54 2.87 15.57
N ALA A 77 5.79 2.38 14.35
CA ALA A 77 7.13 2.22 13.78
C ALA A 77 7.86 3.55 13.61
N GLN A 78 7.13 4.64 13.32
CA GLN A 78 7.75 5.97 13.23
C GLN A 78 8.53 6.33 14.50
N GLY A 79 8.00 5.97 15.67
CA GLY A 79 8.54 6.43 16.96
C GLY A 79 9.91 5.82 17.19
N ALA A 80 10.02 4.51 16.88
CA ALA A 80 11.27 3.79 16.85
C ALA A 80 12.22 4.37 15.79
N LEU A 81 11.77 4.56 14.54
CA LEU A 81 12.64 5.06 13.45
C LEU A 81 13.25 6.43 13.78
N VAL A 82 12.42 7.38 14.20
CA VAL A 82 12.86 8.72 14.57
C VAL A 82 13.72 8.67 15.83
N GLY A 83 13.34 7.89 16.84
CA GLY A 83 14.12 7.72 18.06
C GLY A 83 15.52 7.14 17.81
N TYR A 84 15.62 6.08 17.00
CA TYR A 84 16.90 5.51 16.58
C TYR A 84 17.74 6.50 15.77
N SER A 85 17.12 7.30 14.91
CA SER A 85 17.84 8.29 14.11
C SER A 85 18.61 9.30 14.96
N ILE A 86 18.09 9.65 16.15
CA ILE A 86 18.74 10.58 17.08
C ILE A 86 20.06 9.98 17.59
N ASN A 87 20.06 8.71 18.00
CA ASN A 87 21.25 8.03 18.51
C ASN A 87 22.32 7.82 17.44
N TYR A 88 21.89 7.59 16.18
CA TYR A 88 22.79 7.35 15.06
C TYR A 88 23.10 8.60 14.22
N THR A 89 22.86 9.80 14.74
CA THR A 89 23.10 11.08 14.03
C THR A 89 24.48 11.15 13.36
N PRO A 90 25.60 10.79 14.02
CA PRO A 90 26.91 10.86 13.38
C PRO A 90 27.02 9.95 12.14
N LEU A 91 26.48 8.72 12.24
CA LEU A 91 26.50 7.77 11.13
C LEU A 91 25.61 8.22 9.97
N ILE A 92 24.45 8.82 10.27
CA ILE A 92 23.55 9.38 9.24
C ILE A 92 24.24 10.49 8.46
N ILE A 93 24.92 11.42 9.15
CA ILE A 93 25.65 12.51 8.51
C ILE A 93 26.78 11.96 7.64
N ILE A 94 27.58 11.02 8.16
CA ILE A 94 28.67 10.39 7.41
C ILE A 94 28.13 9.69 6.17
N GLY A 95 27.07 8.90 6.30
CA GLY A 95 26.43 8.18 5.19
C GLY A 95 25.87 9.12 4.13
N PHE A 96 25.22 10.21 4.53
CA PHE A 96 24.70 11.23 3.61
C PHE A 96 25.84 11.91 2.83
N VAL A 97 26.91 12.32 3.50
CA VAL A 97 28.06 12.97 2.84
C VAL A 97 28.76 12.01 1.88
N LEU A 98 28.99 10.76 2.29
CA LEU A 98 29.64 9.75 1.45
C LEU A 98 28.82 9.43 0.21
N THR A 99 27.52 9.15 0.38
CA THR A 99 26.63 8.85 -0.76
C THR A 99 26.50 10.05 -1.69
N GLY A 100 26.45 11.28 -1.16
CA GLY A 100 26.45 12.51 -1.94
C GLY A 100 27.74 12.72 -2.74
N ALA A 101 28.90 12.48 -2.13
CA ALA A 101 30.19 12.57 -2.81
C ALA A 101 30.30 11.54 -3.95
N ILE A 102 29.86 10.30 -3.72
CA ILE A 102 29.84 9.25 -4.73
C ILE A 102 28.87 9.61 -5.87
N MET A 103 27.70 10.16 -5.55
CA MET A 103 26.74 10.62 -6.55
C MET A 103 27.32 11.77 -7.40
N TYR A 104 28.03 12.71 -6.76
CA TYR A 104 28.73 13.80 -7.45
C TYR A 104 29.80 13.25 -8.39
N VAL A 105 30.67 12.35 -7.93
CA VAL A 105 31.73 11.74 -8.75
C VAL A 105 31.17 10.91 -9.91
N SER A 106 30.04 10.22 -9.71
CA SER A 106 29.37 9.46 -10.78
C SER A 106 28.52 10.32 -11.74
N GLY A 107 28.27 11.59 -11.40
CA GLY A 107 27.50 12.51 -12.24
C GLY A 107 25.99 12.25 -12.27
N GLY A 108 25.46 11.51 -11.28
CA GLY A 108 24.02 11.29 -11.12
C GLY A 108 23.33 10.51 -12.25
N SER A 109 24.10 9.78 -13.08
CA SER A 109 23.56 8.92 -14.14
C SER A 109 23.18 7.52 -13.65
N ASN A 110 23.86 7.02 -12.60
CA ASN A 110 23.65 5.68 -12.08
C ASN A 110 22.43 5.63 -11.13
N LYS A 111 21.42 4.84 -11.50
CA LYS A 111 20.18 4.66 -10.72
C LYS A 111 20.44 4.10 -9.32
N PHE A 112 21.39 3.17 -9.17
CA PHE A 112 21.73 2.59 -7.88
C PHE A 112 22.36 3.61 -6.92
N LEU A 113 23.26 4.46 -7.43
CA LEU A 113 23.87 5.51 -6.62
C LEU A 113 22.87 6.60 -6.23
N ASN A 114 21.95 6.93 -7.13
CA ASN A 114 20.84 7.84 -6.81
C ASN A 114 19.92 7.26 -5.73
N PHE A 115 19.67 5.94 -5.75
CA PHE A 115 18.94 5.25 -4.71
C PHE A 115 19.69 5.24 -3.36
N LEU A 116 21.00 4.98 -3.35
CA LEU A 116 21.79 5.08 -2.12
C LEU A 116 21.78 6.50 -1.55
N PHE A 117 21.88 7.52 -2.41
CA PHE A 117 21.77 8.91 -1.98
C PHE A 117 20.37 9.23 -1.44
N TYR A 118 19.31 8.70 -2.08
CA TYR A 118 17.95 8.81 -1.56
C TYR A 118 17.82 8.22 -0.14
N LEU A 119 18.43 7.06 0.13
CA LEU A 119 18.44 6.49 1.49
C LEU A 119 19.16 7.41 2.48
N GLY A 120 20.26 8.05 2.05
CA GLY A 120 20.94 9.09 2.85
C GLY A 120 20.02 10.30 3.13
N CYS A 121 19.34 10.83 2.12
CA CYS A 121 18.35 11.90 2.26
C CYS A 121 17.21 11.50 3.19
N PHE A 122 16.72 10.26 3.07
CA PHE A 122 15.65 9.70 3.89
C PHE A 122 16.07 9.65 5.37
N ALA A 123 17.23 9.06 5.67
CA ALA A 123 17.73 8.98 7.03
C ALA A 123 17.98 10.37 7.64
N LEU A 124 18.52 11.30 6.83
CA LEU A 124 18.73 12.68 7.25
C LEU A 124 17.41 13.41 7.54
N ALA A 125 16.40 13.23 6.69
CA ALA A 125 15.05 13.77 6.89
C ALA A 125 14.42 13.20 8.18
N THR A 126 14.45 11.88 8.38
CA THR A 126 13.99 11.24 9.63
C THR A 126 14.61 11.89 10.85
N ARG A 127 15.93 12.16 10.80
CA ARG A 127 16.63 12.83 11.90
C ARG A 127 16.20 14.28 12.08
N PHE A 128 16.04 15.05 11.01
CA PHE A 128 15.58 16.45 11.11
C PHE A 128 14.16 16.55 11.63
N PHE A 129 13.29 15.59 11.33
CA PHE A 129 11.93 15.55 11.85
C PHE A 129 11.89 15.59 13.39
N ALA A 130 12.78 14.84 14.06
CA ALA A 130 12.91 14.91 15.52
C ALA A 130 13.20 16.33 16.02
N THR A 131 14.06 17.09 15.32
CA THR A 131 14.38 18.47 15.68
C THR A 131 13.20 19.39 15.44
N ILE A 132 12.46 19.22 14.34
CA ILE A 132 11.27 20.02 14.02
C ILE A 132 10.22 19.86 15.11
N VAL A 133 9.86 18.61 15.43
CA VAL A 133 8.87 18.33 16.48
C VAL A 133 9.35 18.88 17.83
N GLY A 134 10.61 18.64 18.19
CA GLY A 134 11.12 19.13 19.47
C GLY A 134 11.18 20.65 19.57
N TYR A 135 11.39 21.35 18.45
CA TYR A 135 11.32 22.81 18.40
C TYR A 135 9.89 23.32 18.60
N TYR A 136 8.89 22.71 17.94
CA TYR A 136 7.49 23.12 18.07
C TYR A 136 6.88 22.81 19.44
N GLU A 137 7.24 21.67 20.03
CA GLU A 137 6.72 21.24 21.33
C GLU A 137 7.54 21.78 22.51
N GLY A 138 8.67 22.44 22.25
CA GLY A 138 9.54 23.01 23.29
C GLY A 138 10.26 21.96 24.16
N VAL A 139 10.20 20.69 23.78
CA VAL A 139 10.80 19.57 24.51
C VAL A 139 11.53 18.63 23.54
N PRO A 140 12.61 17.93 23.97
CA PRO A 140 13.29 16.96 23.10
C PRO A 140 12.32 15.88 22.59
N TYR A 141 12.45 15.49 21.32
CA TYR A 141 11.55 14.50 20.69
C TYR A 141 11.38 13.20 21.48
N LEU A 142 12.47 12.66 22.04
CA LEU A 142 12.39 11.44 22.86
C LEU A 142 11.50 11.66 24.09
N ASN A 143 11.64 12.81 24.76
CA ASN A 143 10.80 13.13 25.91
C ASN A 143 9.34 13.35 25.49
N TYR A 144 9.12 14.02 24.35
CA TYR A 144 7.79 14.20 23.77
C TYR A 144 7.11 12.86 23.49
N ILE A 145 7.78 11.95 22.78
CA ILE A 145 7.15 10.69 22.39
C ILE A 145 6.91 9.77 23.58
N TYR A 146 7.82 9.73 24.58
CA TYR A 146 7.56 8.97 25.80
C TYR A 146 6.41 9.55 26.62
N ALA A 147 6.28 10.88 26.69
CA ALA A 147 5.18 11.53 27.39
C ALA A 147 3.82 11.39 26.67
N GLU A 148 3.80 11.43 25.34
CA GLU A 148 2.58 11.39 24.52
C GLU A 148 2.19 10.00 24.04
N THR A 149 2.99 8.96 24.31
CA THR A 149 2.56 7.56 24.09
C THR A 149 1.29 7.19 24.87
N THR A 150 0.91 7.98 25.88
CA THR A 150 -0.37 7.86 26.60
C THR A 150 -1.54 8.58 25.91
N HIS A 151 -1.29 9.48 24.96
CA HIS A 151 -2.32 10.25 24.24
C HIS A 151 -2.28 9.97 22.73
N LEU A 152 -3.20 9.10 22.30
CA LEU A 152 -3.29 8.59 20.93
C LEU A 152 -3.45 9.69 19.87
N GLY A 153 -4.05 10.83 20.22
CA GLY A 153 -4.26 11.97 19.31
C GLY A 153 -2.98 12.67 18.87
N GLY A 154 -2.04 12.93 19.79
CA GLY A 154 -0.75 13.56 19.49
C GLY A 154 0.10 12.65 18.60
N LEU A 155 0.07 11.34 18.89
CA LEU A 155 0.80 10.34 18.15
C LEU A 155 0.33 10.23 16.69
N ILE A 156 -0.98 10.19 16.43
CA ILE A 156 -1.56 10.20 15.07
C ILE A 156 -1.20 11.48 14.31
N LYS A 157 -1.34 12.65 14.96
CA LYS A 157 -1.01 13.96 14.35
C LYS A 157 0.41 13.93 13.79
N TYR A 158 1.39 13.55 14.62
CA TYR A 158 2.78 13.51 14.21
C TYR A 158 3.11 12.34 13.27
N SER A 159 2.38 11.21 13.31
CA SER A 159 2.43 10.16 12.27
C SER A 159 2.14 10.72 10.90
N ILE A 160 1.01 11.41 10.75
CA ILE A 160 0.58 11.93 9.45
C ILE A 160 1.60 12.95 8.93
N PHE A 161 2.05 13.87 9.79
CA PHE A 161 3.10 14.82 9.41
C PHE A 161 4.41 14.15 9.04
N TYR A 162 4.83 13.12 9.78
CA TYR A 162 6.03 12.35 9.47
C TYR A 162 5.95 11.68 8.09
N PHE A 163 4.83 11.02 7.76
CA PHE A 163 4.65 10.35 6.47
C PHE A 163 4.69 11.32 5.30
N ILE A 164 4.00 12.45 5.42
CA ILE A 164 4.03 13.49 4.38
C ILE A 164 5.47 14.03 4.23
N TYR A 165 6.12 14.34 5.35
CA TYR A 165 7.46 14.91 5.38
C TYR A 165 8.50 13.97 4.73
N ILE A 166 8.47 12.68 5.08
CA ILE A 166 9.48 11.72 4.63
C ILE A 166 9.28 11.25 3.18
N VAL A 167 8.10 11.47 2.61
CA VAL A 167 7.87 11.27 1.16
C VAL A 167 8.36 12.50 0.39
N LEU A 168 8.03 13.70 0.85
CA LEU A 168 8.31 14.94 0.10
C LEU A 168 9.77 15.37 0.19
N VAL A 169 10.34 15.39 1.39
CA VAL A 169 11.67 16.00 1.62
C VAL A 169 12.80 15.19 0.98
N PRO A 170 12.91 13.86 1.18
CA PRO A 170 13.96 13.06 0.54
C PRO A 170 13.85 13.08 -0.98
N TYR A 171 12.64 13.01 -1.52
CA TYR A 171 12.40 13.07 -2.96
C TYR A 171 12.83 14.42 -3.55
N GLY A 172 12.39 15.53 -2.92
CA GLY A 172 12.78 16.89 -3.32
C GLY A 172 14.28 17.10 -3.26
N LEU A 173 14.92 16.70 -2.14
CA LEU A 173 16.36 16.86 -1.94
C LEU A 173 17.16 16.04 -2.96
N MET A 174 16.79 14.78 -3.19
CA MET A 174 17.42 13.95 -4.23
C MET A 174 17.32 14.60 -5.61
N LYS A 175 16.12 15.07 -5.98
CA LYS A 175 15.88 15.69 -7.29
C LYS A 175 16.71 16.96 -7.49
N LEU A 176 16.73 17.84 -6.48
CA LEU A 176 17.52 19.08 -6.50
C LEU A 176 19.02 18.80 -6.64
N VAL A 177 19.57 17.90 -5.81
CA VAL A 177 21.01 17.60 -5.87
C VAL A 177 21.36 16.89 -7.17
N THR A 178 20.53 15.96 -7.67
CA THR A 178 20.78 15.29 -8.95
C THR A 178 20.77 16.28 -10.12
N MET A 179 19.86 17.26 -10.12
CA MET A 179 19.83 18.33 -11.13
C MET A 179 21.11 19.16 -11.08
N MET A 180 21.50 19.64 -9.90
CA MET A 180 22.74 20.41 -9.72
C MET A 180 23.97 19.62 -10.19
N VAL A 181 24.13 18.36 -9.77
CA VAL A 181 25.27 17.51 -10.16
C VAL A 181 25.38 17.36 -11.67
N ARG A 182 24.24 17.24 -12.38
CA ARG A 182 24.22 17.14 -13.84
C ARG A 182 24.60 18.47 -14.48
N GLU A 183 24.03 19.58 -14.02
CA GLU A 183 24.35 20.92 -14.52
C GLU A 183 25.81 21.30 -14.33
N PHE A 184 26.47 20.88 -13.25
CA PHE A 184 27.91 21.15 -13.06
C PHE A 184 28.81 20.31 -13.98
N LYS A 185 28.36 19.15 -14.48
CA LYS A 185 29.17 18.26 -15.32
C LYS A 185 28.95 18.42 -16.82
N THR A 186 27.78 18.86 -17.25
CA THR A 186 27.47 19.08 -18.68
C THR A 186 28.31 20.19 -19.36
N PRO A 187 28.74 21.29 -18.70
CA PRO A 187 29.57 22.33 -19.33
C PRO A 187 30.90 21.80 -19.87
N LYS A 188 31.48 20.76 -19.26
CA LYS A 188 32.78 20.19 -19.68
C LYS A 188 32.72 19.27 -20.90
N GLN A 189 31.54 18.85 -21.35
CA GLN A 189 31.43 17.99 -22.55
C GLN A 189 31.27 18.77 -23.86
N GLN A 190 30.90 20.06 -23.80
CA GLN A 190 30.76 20.89 -25.01
C GLN A 190 32.11 21.43 -25.51
N GLU A 191 33.03 21.83 -24.63
CA GLU A 191 34.37 22.28 -25.05
C GLU A 191 35.23 21.19 -25.68
N LYS A 192 35.01 19.91 -25.33
CA LYS A 192 35.78 18.80 -25.89
C LYS A 192 35.31 18.37 -27.28
N LYS A 193 34.12 18.79 -27.72
CA LYS A 193 33.58 18.53 -29.07
C LYS A 193 33.85 19.66 -30.06
N LEU A 194 34.25 20.84 -29.58
CA LEU A 194 34.62 21.99 -30.42
C LEU A 194 36.12 22.02 -30.77
N ASN A 195 36.92 21.12 -30.20
CA ASN A 195 38.36 21.00 -30.42
C ASN A 195 38.74 19.68 -31.13
N ILE A 196 37.83 19.09 -31.90
CA ILE A 196 38.12 17.98 -32.84
C ILE A 196 37.70 18.41 -34.24
#